data_AF-A0A3D1E4I5-F1
#
_entry.id   AF-A0A3D1E4I5-F1
#
_cell.length_a   1.000
_cell.length_b   1.000
_cell.length_c   1.000
_cell.angle_alpha   90.00
_cell.angle_beta   90.00
_cell.angle_gamma   90.00
#
_symmetry.space_group_name_H-M   'P 1'
#
loop_
_entity.id
_entity.type
_entity.pdbx_description
1 polymer ?
#
loop_
_entity_poly.entity_id
_entity_poly.type
_entity_poly.pdbx_seq_one_letter_code
_entity_poly.pdbx_strand_id
1 'polypeptide(L)'
;MNPSSAGWIKKFGSLPLTKTPSNTDAVLWYEDMAHWGMVYGIPWDVPSGLDLPHQPTADERCKVLMIYGFWSSYQMVHPKNNFDQLVHSLMEFYTVLGQDRKTMLGRLGFANDSYSQLETTLESRIFPNQGFVLGALGQSIINIWLFQDMLAWMAYLEGNKNVLEYRKELELTCFRLLYQLMGSLGVWEIMKPQLIHGTQFVAQELLLDQELLQTPISVKAYPPIAARYMVDFCLFAYLTQAKKPVWSQVNLWGSQTNIDPAYLSERYNGQIKWLENHQGFIDDGWEGLFGVQLY
;
A
#
# COMPACT_ATOMS: atom_id res chain seq x y z
N MET A 1 -9.76 14.57 15.66
CA MET A 1 -9.44 13.12 15.72
C MET A 1 -7.93 12.97 15.90
N ASN A 2 -7.47 12.10 16.80
CA ASN A 2 -6.03 11.80 16.97
C ASN A 2 -5.78 10.32 16.57
N PRO A 3 -5.13 10.02 15.43
CA PRO A 3 -4.88 8.65 14.97
C PRO A 3 -3.93 7.84 15.87
N SER A 4 -3.20 8.49 16.78
CA SER A 4 -2.39 7.83 17.82
C SER A 4 -3.17 7.52 19.11
N SER A 5 -4.42 7.96 19.22
CA SER A 5 -5.26 7.72 20.41
C SER A 5 -6.15 6.50 20.24
N ALA A 6 -6.41 5.75 21.33
CA ALA A 6 -7.43 4.69 21.30
C ALA A 6 -8.80 5.25 20.89
N GLY A 7 -9.56 4.48 20.10
CA GLY A 7 -10.87 4.89 19.59
C GLY A 7 -10.80 5.90 18.45
N TRP A 8 -9.65 6.03 17.78
CA TRP A 8 -9.48 6.93 16.65
C TRP A 8 -10.32 6.53 15.43
N ILE A 9 -10.54 5.24 15.17
CA ILE A 9 -11.40 4.79 14.06
C ILE A 9 -12.85 5.19 14.33
N LYS A 10 -13.31 5.05 15.58
CA LYS A 10 -14.65 5.48 15.97
C LYS A 10 -14.82 6.99 15.82
N LYS A 11 -13.79 7.77 16.19
CA LYS A 11 -13.78 9.23 15.96
C LYS A 11 -13.78 9.55 14.47
N PHE A 12 -13.01 8.85 13.65
CA PHE A 12 -13.04 8.98 12.18
C PHE A 12 -14.46 8.78 11.64
N GLY A 13 -15.12 7.70 12.04
CA GLY A 13 -16.51 7.38 11.67
C GLY A 13 -17.57 8.39 12.14
N SER A 14 -17.20 9.37 12.95
CA SER A 14 -18.09 10.46 13.38
C SER A 14 -17.93 11.73 12.55
N LEU A 15 -16.87 11.83 11.73
CA LEU A 15 -16.55 13.02 10.95
C LEU A 15 -17.56 13.27 9.81
N PRO A 16 -17.80 14.53 9.41
CA PRO A 16 -18.74 14.87 8.34
C PRO A 16 -18.50 14.14 7.01
N LEU A 17 -17.23 13.92 6.64
CA LEU A 17 -16.84 13.18 5.43
C LEU A 17 -17.36 11.73 5.40
N THR A 18 -17.69 11.16 6.56
CA THR A 18 -18.29 9.81 6.69
C THR A 18 -19.82 9.84 6.68
N LYS A 19 -20.43 11.03 6.56
CA LYS A 19 -21.89 11.23 6.52
C LYS A 19 -22.39 11.59 5.13
N THR A 20 -21.50 12.05 4.26
CA THR A 20 -21.75 12.33 2.86
C THR A 20 -21.27 11.15 2.00
N PRO A 21 -22.13 10.55 1.17
CA PRO A 21 -21.69 9.55 0.20
C PRO A 21 -20.60 10.11 -0.72
N SER A 22 -19.57 9.31 -0.96
CA SER A 22 -18.58 9.61 -2.00
C SER A 22 -19.17 9.21 -3.35
N ASN A 23 -19.17 10.12 -4.32
CA ASN A 23 -19.55 9.86 -5.71
C ASN A 23 -18.33 9.72 -6.63
N THR A 24 -17.20 9.28 -6.07
CA THR A 24 -15.97 9.06 -6.84
C THR A 24 -16.05 7.73 -7.60
N ASP A 25 -15.42 7.66 -8.77
CA ASP A 25 -15.19 6.39 -9.44
C ASP A 25 -13.85 5.77 -8.98
N ALA A 26 -13.64 4.51 -9.35
CA ALA A 26 -12.49 3.76 -8.88
C ALA A 26 -11.13 4.30 -9.42
N VAL A 27 -11.13 4.99 -10.58
CA VAL A 27 -9.92 5.62 -11.12
C VAL A 27 -9.61 6.91 -10.37
N LEU A 28 -10.60 7.77 -10.12
CA LEU A 28 -10.41 8.97 -9.32
C LEU A 28 -10.01 8.63 -7.89
N TRP A 29 -10.63 7.62 -7.28
CA TRP A 29 -10.21 7.09 -5.98
C TRP A 29 -8.74 6.65 -5.98
N TYR A 30 -8.30 5.95 -7.03
CA TYR A 30 -6.90 5.53 -7.16
C TYR A 30 -5.95 6.74 -7.29
N GLU A 31 -6.29 7.72 -8.12
CA GLU A 31 -5.47 8.93 -8.29
C GLU A 31 -5.43 9.77 -7.01
N ASP A 32 -6.50 9.83 -6.21
CA ASP A 32 -6.49 10.46 -4.88
C ASP A 32 -5.55 9.73 -3.92
N MET A 33 -5.60 8.38 -3.89
CA MET A 33 -4.69 7.57 -3.07
C MET A 33 -3.22 7.71 -3.52
N ALA A 34 -2.98 7.83 -4.83
CA ALA A 34 -1.66 8.10 -5.38
C ALA A 34 -1.19 9.51 -5.05
N HIS A 35 -2.09 10.49 -5.13
CA HIS A 35 -1.83 11.88 -4.80
C HIS A 35 -1.35 12.02 -3.36
N TRP A 36 -1.94 11.31 -2.39
CA TRP A 36 -1.50 11.31 -0.98
C TRP A 36 -0.33 10.35 -0.67
N GLY A 37 0.19 9.66 -1.70
CA GLY A 37 1.37 8.79 -1.61
C GLY A 37 1.11 7.38 -1.07
N MET A 38 -0.16 7.00 -0.84
CA MET A 38 -0.51 5.66 -0.36
C MET A 38 -0.11 4.56 -1.35
N VAL A 39 -0.33 4.81 -2.66
CA VAL A 39 0.05 3.89 -3.75
C VAL A 39 1.55 3.59 -3.78
N TYR A 40 2.36 4.55 -3.37
CA TYR A 40 3.82 4.44 -3.41
C TYR A 40 4.42 3.93 -2.10
N GLY A 41 3.59 3.67 -1.07
CA GLY A 41 4.03 3.31 0.27
C GLY A 41 4.65 4.48 1.04
N ILE A 42 4.33 5.72 0.65
CA ILE A 42 4.92 6.95 1.20
C ILE A 42 3.83 7.97 1.52
N PRO A 43 3.03 7.72 2.56
CA PRO A 43 1.96 8.63 2.93
C PRO A 43 2.57 10.00 3.29
N TRP A 44 2.38 11.01 2.44
CA TRP A 44 2.97 12.34 2.65
C TRP A 44 1.92 13.38 3.04
N ASP A 45 0.66 13.15 2.67
CA ASP A 45 -0.47 14.01 3.03
C ASP A 45 -1.75 13.18 3.27
N VAL A 46 -2.84 13.83 3.63
CA VAL A 46 -4.15 13.24 3.93
C VAL A 46 -5.29 14.06 3.31
N PRO A 47 -6.50 13.51 3.18
CA PRO A 47 -7.66 14.27 2.75
C PRO A 47 -7.88 15.55 3.57
N SER A 48 -8.26 16.62 2.90
CA SER A 48 -8.64 17.86 3.56
C SER A 48 -9.93 17.71 4.39
N GLY A 49 -10.13 18.60 5.36
CA GLY A 49 -11.31 18.56 6.23
C GLY A 49 -11.21 17.57 7.40
N LEU A 50 -10.04 16.97 7.62
CA LEU A 50 -9.73 16.25 8.85
C LEU A 50 -9.28 17.22 9.93
N ASP A 51 -10.02 17.25 11.05
CA ASP A 51 -9.63 18.01 12.24
C ASP A 51 -8.57 17.22 13.03
N LEU A 52 -7.30 17.38 12.65
CA LEU A 52 -6.14 16.77 13.31
C LEU A 52 -5.50 17.73 14.32
N PRO A 53 -5.09 17.26 15.50
CA PRO A 53 -4.57 18.13 16.57
C PRO A 53 -3.18 18.73 16.28
N HIS A 54 -2.45 18.15 15.32
CA HIS A 54 -1.12 18.57 14.89
C HIS A 54 -0.87 18.09 13.46
N GLN A 55 0.29 18.48 12.90
CA GLN A 55 0.79 17.87 11.67
C GLN A 55 0.94 16.35 11.90
N PRO A 56 0.29 15.50 11.09
CA PRO A 56 0.31 14.06 11.33
C PRO A 56 1.69 13.49 11.05
N THR A 57 2.12 12.50 11.83
CA THR A 57 3.31 11.69 11.54
C THR A 57 3.08 10.76 10.34
N ALA A 58 4.13 10.10 9.84
CA ALA A 58 3.99 9.15 8.73
C ALA A 58 3.03 8.00 9.06
N ASP A 59 3.08 7.47 10.29
CA ASP A 59 2.17 6.40 10.71
C ASP A 59 0.73 6.90 10.86
N GLU A 60 0.53 8.12 11.37
CA GLU A 60 -0.81 8.71 11.47
C GLU A 60 -1.42 8.98 10.09
N ARG A 61 -0.63 9.44 9.12
CA ARG A 61 -1.07 9.56 7.73
C ARG A 61 -1.45 8.19 7.15
N CYS A 62 -0.64 7.16 7.39
CA CYS A 62 -0.97 5.78 7.01
C CYS A 62 -2.30 5.31 7.58
N LYS A 63 -2.52 5.47 8.90
CA LYS A 63 -3.77 5.11 9.59
C LYS A 63 -4.98 5.80 8.95
N VAL A 64 -4.89 7.11 8.75
CA VAL A 64 -5.94 7.91 8.12
C VAL A 64 -6.22 7.48 6.69
N LEU A 65 -5.20 7.33 5.86
CA LEU A 65 -5.35 6.93 4.46
C LEU A 65 -5.91 5.51 4.33
N MET A 66 -5.49 4.58 5.21
CA MET A 66 -6.07 3.24 5.25
C MET A 66 -7.57 3.27 5.51
N ILE A 67 -8.01 3.88 6.62
CA ILE A 67 -9.43 3.88 6.95
C ILE A 67 -10.26 4.70 5.95
N TYR A 68 -9.70 5.79 5.42
CA TYR A 68 -10.35 6.60 4.39
C TYR A 68 -10.49 5.82 3.09
N GLY A 69 -9.44 5.13 2.63
CA GLY A 69 -9.45 4.33 1.41
C GLY A 69 -10.46 3.19 1.50
N PHE A 70 -10.54 2.50 2.63
CA PHE A 70 -11.56 1.48 2.87
C PHE A 70 -12.98 2.05 2.88
N TRP A 71 -13.21 3.17 3.58
CA TRP A 71 -14.52 3.81 3.64
C TRP A 71 -14.99 4.32 2.28
N SER A 72 -14.15 5.07 1.59
CA SER A 72 -14.49 5.66 0.28
C SER A 72 -14.78 4.58 -0.75
N SER A 73 -13.99 3.50 -0.79
CA SER A 73 -14.26 2.37 -1.69
C SER A 73 -15.49 1.55 -1.31
N TYR A 74 -15.78 1.40 -0.02
CA TYR A 74 -17.02 0.78 0.44
C TYR A 74 -18.25 1.57 0.00
N GLN A 75 -18.20 2.91 0.08
CA GLN A 75 -19.30 3.77 -0.34
C GLN A 75 -19.57 3.69 -1.85
N MET A 76 -18.56 3.39 -2.69
CA MET A 76 -18.77 3.16 -4.12
C MET A 76 -19.72 1.97 -4.39
N VAL A 77 -19.66 0.94 -3.55
CA VAL A 77 -20.45 -0.30 -3.70
C VAL A 77 -21.71 -0.30 -2.83
N HIS A 78 -21.64 0.33 -1.66
CA HIS A 78 -22.70 0.35 -0.64
C HIS A 78 -23.02 1.78 -0.16
N PRO A 79 -23.50 2.68 -1.04
CA PRO A 79 -23.67 4.11 -0.74
C PRO A 79 -24.73 4.42 0.33
N LYS A 80 -25.56 3.45 0.71
CA LYS A 80 -26.58 3.57 1.76
C LYS A 80 -26.10 3.07 3.11
N ASN A 81 -24.96 2.40 3.16
CA ASN A 81 -24.45 1.80 4.39
C ASN A 81 -23.68 2.85 5.21
N ASN A 82 -23.73 2.68 6.52
CA ASN A 82 -23.03 3.56 7.46
C ASN A 82 -21.63 3.03 7.78
N PHE A 83 -20.90 3.80 8.60
CA PHE A 83 -19.54 3.46 9.00
C PHE A 83 -19.46 2.20 9.89
N ASP A 84 -20.47 1.91 10.72
CA ASP A 84 -20.48 0.68 11.52
C ASP A 84 -20.53 -0.57 10.61
N GLN A 85 -21.32 -0.51 9.54
CA GLN A 85 -21.40 -1.59 8.54
C GLN A 85 -20.07 -1.77 7.77
N LEU A 86 -19.32 -0.69 7.51
CA LEU A 86 -17.94 -0.81 7.00
C LEU A 86 -17.07 -1.59 8.00
N VAL A 87 -17.08 -1.21 9.28
CA VAL A 87 -16.23 -1.83 10.31
C VAL A 87 -16.50 -3.33 10.39
N HIS A 88 -17.76 -3.75 10.39
CA HIS A 88 -18.11 -5.17 10.34
C HIS A 88 -17.61 -5.87 9.08
N SER A 89 -17.81 -5.28 7.90
CA SER A 89 -17.35 -5.84 6.63
C SER A 89 -15.82 -5.95 6.55
N LEU A 90 -15.08 -4.97 7.10
CA LEU A 90 -13.63 -5.02 7.18
C LEU A 90 -13.13 -6.13 8.10
N MET A 91 -13.82 -6.39 9.22
CA MET A 91 -13.47 -7.51 10.10
C MET A 91 -13.67 -8.86 9.40
N GLU A 92 -14.75 -9.02 8.63
CA GLU A 92 -14.97 -10.21 7.80
C GLU A 92 -13.88 -10.35 6.73
N PHE A 93 -13.60 -9.26 6.00
CA PHE A 93 -12.53 -9.22 5.00
C PHE A 93 -11.17 -9.65 5.58
N TYR A 94 -10.74 -9.06 6.70
CA TYR A 94 -9.48 -9.42 7.34
C TYR A 94 -9.49 -10.83 7.94
N THR A 95 -10.66 -11.36 8.31
CA THR A 95 -10.80 -12.77 8.68
C THR A 95 -10.54 -13.67 7.48
N VAL A 96 -11.10 -13.36 6.32
CA VAL A 96 -10.85 -14.10 5.06
C VAL A 96 -9.40 -13.97 4.60
N LEU A 97 -8.84 -12.76 4.64
CA LEU A 97 -7.44 -12.49 4.30
C LEU A 97 -6.46 -13.15 5.28
N GLY A 98 -6.90 -13.41 6.51
CA GLY A 98 -6.11 -13.99 7.59
C GLY A 98 -6.12 -15.53 7.65
N GLN A 99 -6.80 -16.23 6.73
CA GLN A 99 -7.04 -17.68 6.81
C GLN A 99 -5.81 -18.60 6.73
N ASP A 100 -4.58 -18.06 6.73
CA ASP A 100 -3.34 -18.85 6.87
C ASP A 100 -2.61 -18.63 8.21
N ARG A 101 -3.14 -17.79 9.12
CA ARG A 101 -2.53 -17.53 10.44
C ARG A 101 -3.38 -18.07 11.59
N LYS A 102 -2.92 -19.19 12.16
CA LYS A 102 -3.24 -19.65 13.53
C LYS A 102 -2.99 -18.58 14.62
N THR A 103 -2.39 -17.43 14.28
CA THR A 103 -1.96 -16.37 15.21
C THR A 103 -2.78 -15.07 15.17
N MET A 104 -3.59 -14.81 14.12
CA MET A 104 -4.46 -13.62 14.11
C MET A 104 -5.69 -13.83 15.01
N LEU A 105 -6.25 -15.04 15.00
CA LEU A 105 -7.33 -15.45 15.91
C LEU A 105 -6.88 -15.57 17.38
N GLY A 106 -5.58 -15.78 17.64
CA GLY A 106 -5.03 -15.83 19.00
C GLY A 106 -4.77 -14.46 19.65
N ARG A 107 -4.83 -13.38 18.86
CA ARG A 107 -4.69 -11.98 19.33
C ARG A 107 -6.00 -11.18 19.27
N LEU A 108 -7.07 -11.77 18.74
CA LEU A 108 -8.44 -11.33 19.00
C LEU A 108 -8.77 -11.65 20.48
N GLY A 109 -8.13 -10.91 21.37
CA GLY A 109 -8.51 -10.87 22.78
C GLY A 109 -9.94 -10.36 22.91
N PHE A 110 -10.51 -10.59 24.08
CA PHE A 110 -11.86 -10.21 24.53
C PHE A 110 -12.14 -8.69 24.53
N ALA A 111 -11.69 -7.93 23.53
CA ALA A 111 -12.24 -6.61 23.25
C ALA A 111 -13.67 -6.84 22.73
N ASN A 112 -14.67 -6.48 23.53
CA ASN A 112 -16.09 -6.61 23.17
C ASN A 112 -16.51 -5.67 22.00
N ASP A 113 -15.60 -4.86 21.45
CA ASP A 113 -15.85 -3.77 20.51
C ASP A 113 -15.09 -3.98 19.18
N SER A 114 -15.83 -4.02 18.06
CA SER A 114 -15.30 -4.17 16.70
C SER A 114 -14.32 -3.06 16.30
N TYR A 115 -14.47 -1.84 16.84
CA TYR A 115 -13.57 -0.73 16.51
C TYR A 115 -12.17 -0.98 17.05
N SER A 116 -12.04 -1.35 18.32
CA SER A 116 -10.74 -1.65 18.94
C SER A 116 -10.04 -2.85 18.28
N GLN A 117 -10.80 -3.86 17.85
CA GLN A 117 -10.26 -4.99 17.10
C GLN A 117 -9.74 -4.56 15.71
N LEU A 118 -10.48 -3.69 15.01
CA LEU A 118 -10.04 -3.13 13.75
C LEU A 118 -8.80 -2.25 13.92
N GLU A 119 -8.73 -1.42 14.97
CA GLU A 119 -7.54 -0.63 15.31
C GLU A 119 -6.31 -1.52 15.47
N THR A 120 -6.45 -2.60 16.24
CA THR A 120 -5.36 -3.59 16.44
C THR A 120 -4.97 -4.29 15.13
N THR A 121 -5.96 -4.60 14.29
CA THR A 121 -5.73 -5.25 12.99
C THR A 121 -4.95 -4.32 12.07
N LEU A 122 -5.39 -3.07 11.88
CA LEU A 122 -4.70 -2.09 11.04
C LEU A 122 -3.29 -1.79 11.56
N GLU A 123 -3.12 -1.64 12.87
CA GLU A 123 -1.80 -1.44 13.49
C GLU A 123 -0.84 -2.59 13.13
N SER A 124 -1.33 -3.84 13.16
CA SER A 124 -0.52 -5.01 12.79
C SER A 124 -0.19 -5.07 11.29
N ARG A 125 -0.98 -4.43 10.42
CA ARG A 125 -0.68 -4.34 8.99
C ARG A 125 0.35 -3.25 8.71
N ILE A 126 0.23 -2.11 9.39
CA ILE A 126 1.15 -0.97 9.29
C ILE A 126 2.53 -1.36 9.80
N PHE A 127 2.58 -2.13 10.90
CA PHE A 127 3.81 -2.59 11.53
C PHE A 127 3.86 -4.13 11.59
N PRO A 128 4.13 -4.80 10.46
CA PRO A 128 3.98 -6.26 10.31
C PRO A 128 4.88 -7.08 11.24
N ASN A 129 5.96 -6.51 11.81
CA ASN A 129 6.79 -7.13 12.83
C ASN A 129 7.31 -6.09 13.84
N GLN A 130 6.63 -5.93 14.98
CA GLN A 130 7.00 -5.02 16.10
C GLN A 130 8.31 -5.41 16.85
N GLY A 131 9.23 -6.13 16.21
CA GLY A 131 10.52 -6.56 16.78
C GLY A 131 11.71 -6.42 15.84
N PHE A 132 11.50 -6.04 14.57
CA PHE A 132 12.59 -5.76 13.64
C PHE A 132 12.89 -4.26 13.65
N VAL A 133 13.81 -3.86 14.52
CA VAL A 133 14.45 -2.54 14.45
C VAL A 133 15.55 -2.65 13.42
N LEU A 134 15.48 -1.90 12.31
CA LEU A 134 16.67 -1.73 11.47
C LEU A 134 17.69 -0.98 12.32
N GLY A 135 18.75 -1.68 12.70
CA GLY A 135 19.85 -1.17 13.51
C GLY A 135 20.61 -0.07 12.76
N ALA A 136 20.11 1.17 12.88
CA ALA A 136 20.80 2.44 12.71
C ALA A 136 19.88 3.64 13.05
N LEU A 137 18.56 3.50 12.96
CA LEU A 137 17.61 4.64 13.09
C LEU A 137 16.53 4.50 14.17
N GLY A 138 16.34 3.32 14.78
CA GLY A 138 15.42 3.17 15.92
C GLY A 138 13.93 3.40 15.64
N GLN A 139 13.51 3.46 14.37
CA GLN A 139 12.11 3.68 13.95
C GLN A 139 11.46 2.37 13.46
N SER A 140 10.17 2.20 13.77
CA SER A 140 9.34 1.13 13.20
C SER A 140 9.09 1.39 11.72
N ILE A 141 9.51 0.47 10.85
CA ILE A 141 9.33 0.62 9.40
C ILE A 141 7.86 0.42 9.04
N ILE A 142 7.25 1.45 8.44
CA ILE A 142 5.91 1.39 7.87
C ILE A 142 5.91 0.43 6.68
N ASN A 143 4.90 -0.43 6.63
CA ASN A 143 4.73 -1.34 5.51
C ASN A 143 4.40 -0.59 4.20
N ILE A 144 5.25 -0.71 3.17
CA ILE A 144 4.99 -0.08 1.87
C ILE A 144 3.97 -0.84 1.01
N TRP A 145 3.62 -2.07 1.41
CA TRP A 145 2.71 -2.94 0.68
C TRP A 145 1.24 -2.75 1.07
N LEU A 146 0.92 -1.74 1.89
CA LEU A 146 -0.42 -1.52 2.45
C LEU A 146 -1.49 -1.28 1.39
N PHE A 147 -1.15 -0.67 0.25
CA PHE A 147 -2.11 -0.45 -0.83
C PHE A 147 -2.65 -1.77 -1.42
N GLN A 148 -1.89 -2.87 -1.32
CA GLN A 148 -2.36 -4.18 -1.77
C GLN A 148 -3.53 -4.71 -0.94
N ASP A 149 -3.64 -4.30 0.33
CA ASP A 149 -4.81 -4.62 1.14
C ASP A 149 -6.06 -3.90 0.61
N MET A 150 -5.92 -2.67 0.12
CA MET A 150 -7.03 -1.94 -0.51
C MET A 150 -7.44 -2.57 -1.84
N LEU A 151 -6.48 -3.03 -2.65
CA LEU A 151 -6.79 -3.74 -3.88
C LEU A 151 -7.51 -5.07 -3.61
N ALA A 152 -7.06 -5.82 -2.59
CA ALA A 152 -7.72 -7.05 -2.16
C ALA A 152 -9.12 -6.78 -1.60
N TRP A 153 -9.29 -5.65 -0.89
CA TRP A 153 -10.59 -5.20 -0.40
C TRP A 153 -11.55 -4.85 -1.54
N MET A 154 -11.10 -4.15 -2.58
CA MET A 154 -11.95 -3.88 -3.75
C MET A 154 -12.40 -5.19 -4.42
N ALA A 155 -11.48 -6.14 -4.60
CA ALA A 155 -11.83 -7.46 -5.13
C ALA A 155 -12.83 -8.20 -4.22
N TYR A 156 -12.69 -8.09 -2.89
CA TYR A 156 -13.64 -8.64 -1.92
C TYR A 156 -15.04 -8.03 -2.08
N LEU A 157 -15.14 -6.70 -2.21
CA LEU A 157 -16.42 -6.00 -2.43
C LEU A 157 -17.09 -6.39 -3.75
N GLU A 158 -16.30 -6.69 -4.77
CA GLU A 158 -16.77 -7.19 -6.07
C GLU A 158 -17.19 -8.68 -6.03
N GLY A 159 -17.05 -9.35 -4.87
CA GLY A 159 -17.49 -10.72 -4.65
C GLY A 159 -16.44 -11.79 -4.93
N ASN A 160 -15.16 -11.43 -5.05
CA ASN A 160 -14.08 -12.42 -5.17
C ASN A 160 -14.02 -13.28 -3.90
N LYS A 161 -14.16 -14.60 -4.06
CA LYS A 161 -14.15 -15.56 -2.94
C LYS A 161 -12.75 -15.99 -2.52
N ASN A 162 -11.74 -15.77 -3.37
CA ASN A 162 -10.36 -16.20 -3.18
C ASN A 162 -9.43 -15.01 -2.93
N VAL A 163 -9.84 -14.10 -2.05
CA VAL A 163 -9.12 -12.85 -1.74
C VAL A 163 -7.68 -13.09 -1.27
N LEU A 164 -7.46 -14.17 -0.51
CA LEU A 164 -6.12 -14.56 -0.04
C LEU A 164 -5.18 -14.85 -1.21
N GLU A 165 -5.64 -15.66 -2.17
CA GLU A 165 -4.85 -16.00 -3.36
C GLU A 165 -4.59 -14.76 -4.21
N TYR A 166 -5.62 -13.93 -4.42
CA TYR A 166 -5.45 -12.66 -5.12
C TYR A 166 -4.41 -11.76 -4.44
N ARG A 167 -4.43 -11.65 -3.10
CA ARG A 167 -3.44 -10.86 -2.35
C ARG A 167 -2.03 -11.45 -2.46
N LYS A 168 -1.90 -12.78 -2.49
CA LYS A 168 -0.63 -13.48 -2.72
C LYS A 168 -0.08 -13.21 -4.12
N GLU A 169 -0.92 -13.34 -5.15
CA GLU A 169 -0.56 -13.07 -6.55
C GLU A 169 -0.09 -11.62 -6.75
N LEU A 170 -0.81 -10.65 -6.16
CA LEU A 170 -0.40 -9.23 -6.19
C LEU A 170 1.00 -9.03 -5.61
N GLU A 171 1.26 -9.62 -4.44
CA GLU A 171 2.53 -9.49 -3.74
C GLU A 171 3.71 -10.02 -4.55
N LEU A 172 3.58 -11.28 -5.00
CA LEU A 172 4.61 -11.97 -5.75
C LEU A 172 4.87 -11.27 -7.07
N THR A 173 3.81 -10.84 -7.76
CA THR A 173 3.93 -10.17 -9.05
C THR A 173 4.58 -8.80 -8.92
N CYS A 174 4.16 -7.97 -7.96
CA CYS A 174 4.83 -6.69 -7.71
C CYS A 174 6.31 -6.88 -7.34
N PHE A 175 6.62 -7.84 -6.48
CA PHE A 175 8.01 -8.13 -6.10
C PHE A 175 8.87 -8.57 -7.30
N ARG A 176 8.32 -9.42 -8.17
CA ARG A 176 9.00 -9.86 -9.40
C ARG A 176 9.13 -8.72 -10.42
N LEU A 177 8.12 -7.87 -10.58
CA LEU A 177 8.20 -6.68 -11.45
C LEU A 177 9.28 -5.71 -10.98
N LEU A 178 9.39 -5.47 -9.67
CA LEU A 178 10.50 -4.73 -9.08
C LEU A 178 11.84 -5.39 -9.45
N TYR A 179 11.98 -6.70 -9.23
CA TYR A 179 13.21 -7.41 -9.59
C TYR A 179 13.56 -7.29 -11.08
N GLN A 180 12.58 -7.40 -11.98
CA GLN A 180 12.80 -7.24 -13.42
C GLN A 180 13.28 -5.82 -13.79
N LEU A 181 12.75 -4.79 -13.11
CA LEU A 181 13.09 -3.40 -13.39
C LEU A 181 14.45 -3.00 -12.80
N MET A 182 14.73 -3.41 -11.56
CA MET A 182 15.87 -2.91 -10.77
C MET A 182 16.81 -3.99 -10.21
N GLY A 183 16.56 -5.27 -10.47
CA GLY A 183 17.36 -6.38 -9.92
C GLY A 183 18.82 -6.39 -10.37
N SER A 184 19.13 -5.79 -11.53
CA SER A 184 20.51 -5.60 -11.99
C SER A 184 21.18 -4.35 -11.40
N LEU A 185 20.45 -3.51 -10.67
CA LEU A 185 21.02 -2.38 -9.97
C LEU A 185 21.69 -2.88 -8.68
N GLY A 186 22.87 -2.36 -8.36
CA GLY A 186 23.59 -2.71 -7.12
C GLY A 186 22.85 -2.38 -5.82
N VAL A 187 21.68 -1.74 -5.89
CA VAL A 187 20.80 -1.42 -4.76
C VAL A 187 19.84 -2.55 -4.40
N TRP A 188 19.59 -3.52 -5.30
CA TRP A 188 18.60 -4.56 -5.07
C TRP A 188 18.88 -5.41 -3.83
N GLU A 189 20.14 -5.86 -3.64
CA GLU A 189 20.52 -6.68 -2.49
C GLU A 189 20.40 -5.92 -1.16
N ILE A 190 20.42 -4.58 -1.19
CA ILE A 190 20.23 -3.72 -0.01
C ILE A 190 18.73 -3.63 0.33
N MET A 191 17.87 -3.49 -0.67
CA MET A 191 16.43 -3.32 -0.50
C MET A 191 15.68 -4.63 -0.25
N LYS A 192 16.11 -5.72 -0.89
CA LYS A 192 15.43 -7.01 -0.88
C LYS A 192 15.03 -7.48 0.52
N PRO A 193 15.89 -7.44 1.55
CA PRO A 193 15.50 -7.85 2.90
C PRO A 193 14.32 -7.05 3.45
N GLN A 194 14.29 -5.73 3.20
CA GLN A 194 13.23 -4.86 3.68
C GLN A 194 11.93 -5.09 2.90
N LEU A 195 12.03 -5.28 1.58
CA LEU A 195 10.90 -5.62 0.72
C LEU A 195 10.24 -6.92 1.20
N ILE A 196 11.04 -7.97 1.42
CA ILE A 196 10.58 -9.26 1.95
C ILE A 196 9.96 -9.11 3.34
N HIS A 197 10.53 -8.25 4.20
CA HIS A 197 10.01 -8.07 5.54
C HIS A 197 8.58 -7.50 5.59
N GLY A 198 8.21 -6.64 4.64
CA GLY A 198 6.84 -6.09 4.55
C GLY A 198 5.82 -7.03 3.89
N THR A 199 6.27 -8.19 3.40
CA THR A 199 5.46 -9.16 2.64
C THR A 199 5.04 -10.34 3.49
N GLN A 200 3.93 -10.98 3.13
CA GLN A 200 3.42 -12.15 3.85
C GLN A 200 3.88 -13.48 3.23
N PHE A 201 4.06 -13.52 1.90
CA PHE A 201 4.26 -14.75 1.12
C PHE A 201 5.59 -14.80 0.39
N VAL A 202 6.15 -13.65 -0.02
CA VAL A 202 7.37 -13.61 -0.87
C VAL A 202 8.52 -14.42 -0.29
N ALA A 203 8.80 -14.29 1.02
CA ALA A 203 9.90 -15.02 1.66
C ALA A 203 9.78 -16.53 1.46
N GLN A 204 8.59 -17.08 1.70
CA GLN A 204 8.31 -18.50 1.61
C GLN A 204 8.38 -18.99 0.17
N GLU A 205 7.80 -18.22 -0.76
CA GLU A 205 7.74 -18.61 -2.17
C GLU A 205 9.12 -18.58 -2.83
N LEU A 206 9.97 -17.60 -2.51
CA LEU A 206 11.36 -17.58 -2.99
C LEU A 206 12.21 -18.75 -2.48
N LEU A 207 11.87 -19.33 -1.33
CA LEU A 207 12.52 -20.54 -0.83
C LEU A 207 12.07 -21.80 -1.60
N LEU A 208 10.82 -21.81 -2.07
CA LEU A 208 10.22 -22.95 -2.77
C LEU A 208 10.57 -22.97 -4.26
N ASP A 209 10.66 -21.80 -4.89
CA ASP A 209 10.92 -21.67 -6.32
C ASP A 209 11.98 -20.60 -6.60
N GLN A 210 13.20 -21.07 -6.93
CA GLN A 210 14.32 -20.19 -7.25
C GLN A 210 14.20 -19.53 -8.63
N GLU A 211 13.35 -20.06 -9.52
CA GLU A 211 13.10 -19.53 -10.86
C GLU A 211 11.92 -18.53 -10.89
N LEU A 212 11.21 -18.37 -9.77
CA LEU A 212 10.04 -17.48 -9.63
C LEU A 212 10.31 -16.07 -10.18
N LEU A 213 11.52 -15.54 -9.94
CA LEU A 213 11.93 -14.22 -10.38
C LEU A 213 12.11 -14.09 -11.91
N GLN A 214 12.38 -15.19 -12.61
CA GLN A 214 12.66 -15.21 -14.06
C GLN A 214 11.41 -15.47 -14.90
N THR A 215 10.30 -15.87 -14.26
CA THR A 215 9.05 -16.14 -14.97
C THR A 215 8.53 -14.84 -15.63
N PRO A 216 8.11 -14.86 -16.92
CA PRO A 216 7.54 -13.70 -17.59
C PRO A 216 6.27 -13.18 -16.90
N ILE A 217 6.02 -11.87 -16.99
CA ILE A 217 4.86 -11.19 -16.40
C ILE A 217 4.21 -10.32 -17.46
N SER A 218 2.88 -10.29 -17.49
CA SER A 218 2.13 -9.34 -18.29
C SER A 218 1.15 -8.60 -17.38
N VAL A 219 1.34 -7.29 -17.18
CA VAL A 219 0.44 -6.50 -16.30
C VAL A 219 -0.99 -6.45 -16.83
N LYS A 220 -1.19 -6.64 -18.14
CA LYS A 220 -2.52 -6.73 -18.78
C LYS A 220 -3.36 -7.91 -18.32
N ALA A 221 -2.77 -8.89 -17.63
CA ALA A 221 -3.50 -10.00 -17.05
C ALA A 221 -4.28 -9.61 -15.77
N TYR A 222 -4.03 -8.42 -15.22
CA TYR A 222 -4.61 -7.96 -13.97
C TYR A 222 -5.73 -6.93 -14.19
N PRO A 223 -6.65 -6.77 -13.22
CA PRO A 223 -7.64 -5.70 -13.23
C PRO A 223 -6.98 -4.32 -13.44
N PRO A 224 -7.62 -3.37 -14.12
CA PRO A 224 -7.00 -2.10 -14.51
C PRO A 224 -6.31 -1.35 -13.37
N ILE A 225 -6.93 -1.28 -12.18
CA ILE A 225 -6.38 -0.56 -11.02
C ILE A 225 -5.17 -1.31 -10.42
N ALA A 226 -5.22 -2.64 -10.37
CA ALA A 226 -4.09 -3.44 -9.93
C ALA A 226 -2.90 -3.31 -10.91
N ALA A 227 -3.16 -3.31 -12.21
CA ALA A 227 -2.14 -3.07 -13.23
C ALA A 227 -1.52 -1.66 -13.07
N ARG A 228 -2.34 -0.62 -12.85
CA ARG A 228 -1.85 0.74 -12.55
C ARG A 228 -0.95 0.77 -11.33
N TYR A 229 -1.40 0.19 -10.21
CA TYR A 229 -0.61 0.09 -8.97
C TYR A 229 0.74 -0.59 -9.21
N MET A 230 0.75 -1.74 -9.88
CA MET A 230 1.98 -2.48 -10.19
C MET A 230 2.99 -1.59 -10.93
N VAL A 231 2.53 -0.87 -11.95
CA VAL A 231 3.39 0.02 -12.74
C VAL A 231 3.89 1.18 -11.88
N ASP A 232 2.95 1.89 -11.26
CA ASP A 232 3.22 3.12 -10.51
C ASP A 232 4.14 2.89 -9.32
N PHE A 233 3.92 1.82 -8.56
CA PHE A 233 4.75 1.44 -7.41
C PHE A 233 6.16 1.04 -7.84
N CYS A 234 6.30 0.20 -8.88
CA CYS A 234 7.61 -0.21 -9.38
C CYS A 234 8.41 0.97 -9.94
N LEU A 235 7.72 1.86 -10.66
CA LEU A 235 8.31 3.05 -11.23
C LEU A 235 8.82 4.00 -10.15
N PHE A 236 8.01 4.22 -9.11
CA PHE A 236 8.36 5.11 -8.01
C PHE A 236 9.57 4.58 -7.23
N ALA A 237 9.58 3.28 -6.96
CA ALA A 237 10.73 2.59 -6.38
C ALA A 237 11.99 2.76 -7.25
N TYR A 238 11.89 2.58 -8.57
CA TYR A 238 13.03 2.76 -9.47
C TYR A 238 13.56 4.19 -9.46
N LEU A 239 12.68 5.18 -9.57
CA LEU A 239 13.05 6.60 -9.60
C LEU A 239 13.74 7.07 -8.31
N THR A 240 13.38 6.49 -7.17
CA THR A 240 13.92 6.86 -5.86
C THR A 240 15.18 6.09 -5.48
N GLN A 241 15.47 4.96 -6.13
CA GLN A 241 16.56 4.05 -5.76
C GLN A 241 17.69 4.00 -6.80
N ALA A 242 17.37 4.25 -8.07
CA ALA A 242 18.39 4.29 -9.11
C ALA A 242 19.20 5.59 -8.99
N LYS A 243 20.53 5.46 -8.87
CA LYS A 243 21.45 6.63 -8.82
C LYS A 243 21.29 7.58 -10.00
N LYS A 244 20.98 7.03 -11.18
CA LYS A 244 20.72 7.75 -12.43
C LYS A 244 19.60 7.03 -13.17
N PRO A 245 18.32 7.34 -12.89
CA PRO A 245 17.20 6.72 -13.58
C PRO A 245 17.28 7.01 -15.09
N VAL A 246 17.07 5.99 -15.93
CA VAL A 246 17.15 6.13 -17.39
C VAL A 246 15.89 5.59 -18.05
N TRP A 247 15.26 6.42 -18.89
CA TRP A 247 14.02 6.07 -19.60
C TRP A 247 14.16 4.81 -20.48
N SER A 248 15.31 4.57 -21.13
CA SER A 248 15.49 3.41 -22.00
C SER A 248 15.32 2.07 -21.26
N GLN A 249 15.74 2.00 -20.00
CA GLN A 249 15.56 0.84 -19.14
C GLN A 249 14.08 0.65 -18.78
N VAL A 250 13.41 1.73 -18.37
CA VAL A 250 11.97 1.73 -18.05
C VAL A 250 11.14 1.31 -19.27
N ASN A 251 11.46 1.84 -20.45
CA ASN A 251 10.75 1.54 -21.69
C ASN A 251 10.94 0.07 -22.11
N LEU A 252 12.15 -0.48 -21.95
CA LEU A 252 12.41 -1.90 -22.20
C LEU A 252 11.60 -2.79 -21.23
N TRP A 253 11.62 -2.48 -19.93
CA TRP A 253 10.81 -3.15 -18.92
C TRP A 253 9.32 -3.08 -19.26
N GLY A 254 8.82 -1.92 -19.67
CA GLY A 254 7.46 -1.70 -20.14
C GLY A 254 7.07 -2.61 -21.30
N SER A 255 7.93 -2.70 -22.31
CA SER A 255 7.72 -3.59 -23.46
C SER A 255 7.73 -5.06 -23.06
N GLN A 256 8.60 -5.49 -22.14
CA GLN A 256 8.71 -6.88 -21.70
C GLN A 256 7.51 -7.31 -20.83
N THR A 257 6.90 -6.36 -20.14
CA THR A 257 5.80 -6.59 -19.19
C THR A 257 4.42 -6.22 -19.73
N ASN A 258 4.33 -5.89 -21.03
CA ASN A 258 3.11 -5.47 -21.74
C ASN A 258 2.42 -4.23 -21.15
N ILE A 259 3.17 -3.27 -20.61
CA ILE A 259 2.63 -1.99 -20.15
C ILE A 259 2.29 -1.11 -21.37
N ASP A 260 1.18 -0.38 -21.31
CA ASP A 260 0.86 0.61 -22.33
C ASP A 260 1.93 1.72 -22.39
N PRO A 261 2.59 1.96 -23.55
CA PRO A 261 3.70 2.90 -23.62
C PRO A 261 3.30 4.36 -23.32
N ALA A 262 2.08 4.76 -23.66
CA ALA A 262 1.61 6.13 -23.41
C ALA A 262 1.41 6.33 -21.90
N TYR A 263 0.73 5.39 -21.25
CA TYR A 263 0.58 5.39 -19.79
C TYR A 263 1.94 5.37 -19.08
N LEU A 264 2.86 4.48 -19.47
CA LEU A 264 4.18 4.39 -18.84
C LEU A 264 4.98 5.70 -18.95
N SER A 265 4.94 6.35 -20.11
CA SER A 265 5.64 7.62 -20.33
C SER A 265 5.00 8.76 -19.51
N GLU A 266 3.67 8.81 -19.47
CA GLU A 266 2.93 9.77 -18.64
C GLU A 266 3.31 9.63 -17.16
N ARG A 267 3.26 8.41 -16.62
CA ARG A 267 3.57 8.15 -15.21
C ARG A 267 5.04 8.40 -14.87
N TYR A 268 5.98 8.06 -15.76
CA TYR A 268 7.41 8.34 -15.54
C TYR A 268 7.69 9.83 -15.39
N ASN A 269 7.20 10.63 -16.33
CA ASN A 269 7.37 12.08 -16.28
C ASN A 269 6.60 12.71 -15.10
N GLY A 270 5.39 12.22 -14.83
CA GLY A 270 4.56 12.67 -13.72
C GLY A 270 5.21 12.44 -12.36
N GLN A 271 5.77 11.24 -12.13
CA GLN A 271 6.45 10.91 -10.89
C GLN A 271 7.79 11.64 -10.71
N ILE A 272 8.57 11.87 -11.78
CA ILE A 272 9.76 12.73 -11.71
C ILE A 272 9.37 14.14 -11.25
N LYS A 273 8.38 14.74 -11.91
CA LYS A 273 7.88 16.06 -11.52
C LYS A 273 7.34 16.08 -10.09
N TRP A 274 6.70 15.00 -9.66
CA TRP A 274 6.24 14.85 -8.28
C TRP A 274 7.43 14.87 -7.31
N LEU A 275 8.48 14.07 -7.56
CA LEU A 275 9.69 14.02 -6.73
C LEU A 275 10.36 15.40 -6.63
N GLU A 276 10.49 16.12 -7.75
CA GLU A 276 11.04 17.47 -7.80
C GLU A 276 10.23 18.46 -6.94
N ASN A 277 8.90 18.39 -7.02
CA ASN A 277 8.01 19.28 -6.25
C ASN A 277 7.99 18.96 -4.74
N HIS A 278 8.36 17.74 -4.35
CA HIS A 278 8.35 17.27 -2.96
C HIS A 278 9.76 17.06 -2.41
N GLN A 279 10.78 17.66 -3.03
CA GLN A 279 12.17 17.52 -2.61
C GLN A 279 12.39 17.92 -1.15
N GLY A 280 11.73 18.97 -0.66
CA GLY A 280 11.83 19.37 0.76
C GLY A 280 11.33 18.28 1.72
N PHE A 281 10.21 17.63 1.41
CA PHE A 281 9.70 16.50 2.20
C PHE A 281 10.66 15.30 2.18
N ILE A 282 11.33 15.08 1.04
CA ILE A 282 12.32 14.02 0.88
C ILE A 282 13.57 14.32 1.71
N ASP A 283 14.07 15.56 1.65
CA ASP A 283 15.29 16.03 2.32
C ASP A 283 15.15 16.06 3.85
N ASP A 284 13.94 16.31 4.37
CA ASP A 284 13.64 16.37 5.81
C ASP A 284 13.61 14.99 6.50
N GLY A 285 14.17 13.96 5.85
CA GLY A 285 14.34 12.63 6.45
C GLY A 285 13.15 11.73 6.22
N TRP A 286 12.78 11.53 4.95
CA TRP A 286 11.76 10.58 4.52
C TRP A 286 11.90 9.20 5.22
N GLU A 287 10.97 8.90 6.13
CA GLU A 287 10.88 7.65 6.92
C GLU A 287 10.28 6.48 6.12
N GLY A 288 10.65 6.35 4.84
CA GLY A 288 10.19 5.27 3.95
C GLY A 288 11.24 4.19 3.73
N LEU A 289 10.77 3.00 3.35
CA LEU A 289 11.59 1.82 2.98
C LEU A 289 12.56 2.09 1.81
N PHE A 290 12.29 3.14 1.03
CA PHE A 290 13.15 3.65 -0.02
C PHE A 290 14.09 4.77 0.48
N GLY A 291 14.40 4.80 1.78
CA GLY A 291 15.30 5.76 2.43
C GLY A 291 16.37 6.29 1.47
N VAL A 292 16.23 7.56 1.13
CA VAL A 292 16.90 8.14 -0.02
C VAL A 292 18.41 8.17 0.24
N GLN A 293 19.15 7.32 -0.46
CA GLN A 293 20.58 7.56 -0.69
C GLN A 293 20.71 8.49 -1.89
N LEU A 294 20.43 9.78 -1.68
CA LEU A 294 20.96 10.83 -2.55
C LEU A 294 22.49 10.80 -2.37
N TYR A 295 23.20 10.30 -3.38
CA TYR A 295 24.63 10.52 -3.53
C TYR A 295 24.84 11.71 -4.45
#